data_AF-A0A7R9W778-F1
#
_entry.id   AF-A0A7R9W778-F1
#
_cell.length_a   1.000
_cell.length_b   1.000
_cell.length_c   1.000
_cell.angle_alpha   90.00
_cell.angle_beta   90.00
_cell.angle_gamma   90.00
#
_symmetry.space_group_name_H-M   'P 1'
#
loop_
_entity.id
_entity.type
_entity.pdbx_description
1 polymer ?
#
loop_
_entity_poly.entity_id
_entity_poly.type
_entity_poly.pdbx_seq_one_letter_code
_entity_poly.pdbx_strand_id
1 'polypeptide(L)'
;AFDIAEDDGGGAVDEDGTPPPQRKQLMLNYCYGHPSTTAVVFPYAPVVSYINHADDPSAANAFVRWSEKSKNDPTLWDTALDELDEPTGYGLFMEFVAKRDIAEGEEVLIDYGPEWRNAWYEHAANWKPPPGSEEYVPA
;
A
#
# COMPACT_ATOMS: atom_id res chain seq x y z
N ALA A 1 8.75 11.51 -2.83
CA ALA A 1 7.32 11.86 -2.86
C ALA A 1 6.82 11.45 -4.23
N PHE A 2 5.76 10.63 -4.30
CA PHE A 2 4.99 10.59 -5.53
C PHE A 2 4.40 11.98 -5.65
N ASP A 3 4.92 12.74 -6.61
CA ASP A 3 4.35 14.02 -7.00
C ASP A 3 2.98 13.65 -7.57
N ILE A 4 1.94 13.81 -6.74
CA ILE A 4 0.58 13.89 -7.27
C ILE A 4 0.59 15.22 -7.99
N ALA A 5 0.98 15.18 -9.26
CA ALA A 5 0.77 16.30 -10.15
C ALA A 5 -0.71 16.68 -9.96
N GLU A 6 -0.95 17.87 -9.45
CA GLU A 6 -2.20 18.55 -9.76
C GLU A 6 -2.20 18.64 -11.28
N ASP A 7 -2.87 17.70 -11.94
CA ASP A 7 -3.12 17.74 -13.36
C ASP A 7 -3.85 19.05 -13.63
N ASP A 8 -3.08 20.02 -14.14
CA ASP A 8 -3.40 21.41 -14.37
C ASP A 8 -4.31 21.59 -15.60
N GLY A 9 -5.33 20.74 -15.68
CA GLY A 9 -6.51 20.93 -16.52
C GLY A 9 -6.24 20.81 -18.02
N GLY A 10 -5.19 20.10 -18.42
CA GLY A 10 -4.86 19.82 -19.82
C GLY A 10 -5.40 18.49 -20.34
N GLY A 11 -6.47 17.94 -19.76
CA GLY A 11 -6.96 16.58 -20.04
C GLY A 11 -8.22 16.55 -20.90
N ALA A 12 -8.23 15.65 -21.88
CA ALA A 12 -9.31 15.42 -22.84
C ALA A 12 -10.72 15.34 -22.22
N VAL A 13 -11.68 15.99 -22.86
CA VAL A 13 -13.12 15.91 -22.57
C VAL A 13 -13.72 14.67 -23.22
N ASP A 14 -14.64 13.99 -22.52
CA ASP A 14 -15.47 12.95 -23.12
C ASP A 14 -16.40 13.57 -24.18
N GLU A 15 -17.02 12.76 -25.06
CA GLU A 15 -17.82 13.24 -26.20
C GLU A 15 -18.99 14.17 -25.82
N ASP A 16 -19.43 14.15 -24.56
CA ASP A 16 -20.49 14.99 -24.01
C ASP A 16 -19.97 16.23 -23.26
N GLY A 17 -18.66 16.47 -23.27
CA GLY A 17 -18.03 17.61 -22.59
C GLY A 17 -17.89 17.42 -21.08
N THR A 18 -18.19 16.23 -20.54
CA THR A 18 -17.91 15.94 -19.14
C THR A 18 -16.42 15.64 -18.94
N PRO A 19 -15.83 16.14 -17.84
CA PRO A 19 -14.48 15.71 -17.47
C PRO A 19 -14.53 14.21 -17.15
N PRO A 20 -13.55 13.43 -17.65
CA PRO A 20 -13.54 12.00 -17.40
C PRO A 20 -13.60 11.76 -15.89
N PRO A 21 -14.31 10.72 -15.43
CA PRO A 21 -14.39 10.41 -14.01
C PRO A 21 -12.97 10.27 -13.47
N GLN A 22 -12.60 11.14 -12.51
CA GLN A 22 -11.31 11.06 -11.83
C GLN A 22 -11.23 9.66 -11.21
N ARG A 23 -10.40 8.78 -11.80
CA ARG A 23 -10.18 7.42 -11.31
C ARG A 23 -9.32 7.48 -10.04
N LYS A 24 -9.88 8.03 -8.96
CA LYS A 24 -9.25 8.01 -7.64
C LYS A 24 -9.35 6.60 -7.10
N GLN A 25 -8.26 5.84 -7.23
CA GLN A 25 -8.21 4.49 -6.71
C GLN A 25 -7.85 4.54 -5.23
N LEU A 26 -8.86 4.37 -4.37
CA LEU A 26 -8.76 4.35 -2.90
C LEU A 26 -8.22 3.01 -2.36
N MET A 27 -7.43 2.28 -3.15
CA MET A 27 -7.14 0.86 -2.92
C MET A 27 -5.64 0.56 -2.91
N LEU A 28 -4.86 1.42 -2.23
CA LEU A 28 -3.43 1.17 -1.97
C LEU A 28 -3.13 0.92 -0.49
N ASN A 29 -4.11 1.08 0.40
CA ASN A 29 -3.93 0.64 1.79
C ASN A 29 -3.61 -0.86 1.78
N TYR A 30 -2.53 -1.22 2.47
CA TYR A 30 -2.01 -2.58 2.57
C TYR A 30 -1.40 -3.15 1.28
N CYS A 31 -1.06 -2.32 0.29
CA CYS A 31 -0.16 -2.68 -0.81
C CYS A 31 1.28 -2.22 -0.53
N TYR A 32 2.27 -2.92 -1.09
CA TYR A 32 3.68 -2.54 -0.99
C TYR A 32 4.18 -2.03 -2.34
N GLY A 33 4.73 -0.81 -2.35
CA GLY A 33 5.31 -0.21 -3.55
C GLY A 33 6.72 0.31 -3.27
N HIS A 34 7.47 0.63 -4.31
CA HIS A 34 8.78 1.24 -4.19
C HIS A 34 8.91 2.44 -5.14
N PRO A 35 9.51 3.58 -4.73
CA PRO A 35 9.56 4.79 -5.55
C PRO A 35 10.25 4.65 -6.92
N SER A 36 11.05 3.60 -7.10
CA SER A 36 11.73 3.32 -8.37
C SER A 36 10.88 2.54 -9.38
N THR A 37 9.64 2.19 -9.04
CA THR A 37 8.74 1.40 -9.89
C THR A 37 7.31 1.88 -9.78
N THR A 38 6.52 1.68 -10.83
CA THR A 38 5.06 1.88 -10.82
C THR A 38 4.30 0.64 -10.35
N ALA A 39 5.00 -0.47 -10.13
CA ALA A 39 4.40 -1.70 -9.61
C ALA A 39 4.06 -1.60 -8.13
N VAL A 40 2.95 -2.22 -7.76
CA VAL A 40 2.53 -2.44 -6.38
C VAL A 40 2.27 -3.93 -6.17
N VAL A 41 2.73 -4.45 -5.03
CA VAL A 41 2.49 -5.83 -4.61
C VAL A 41 1.30 -5.84 -3.67
N PHE A 42 0.21 -6.48 -4.10
CA PHE A 42 -0.95 -6.72 -3.26
C PHE A 42 -0.79 -8.06 -2.52
N PRO A 43 -0.71 -8.05 -1.18
CA PRO A 43 -0.58 -9.29 -0.41
C PRO A 43 -1.93 -10.04 -0.39
N TYR A 44 -1.95 -11.26 -0.93
CA TYR A 44 -3.16 -12.08 -1.05
C TYR A 44 -3.40 -13.05 0.14
N ALA A 45 -2.51 -13.06 1.14
CA ALA A 45 -2.65 -13.95 2.29
C ALA A 45 -3.79 -13.50 3.23
N PRO A 46 -4.48 -14.43 3.93
CA PRO A 46 -5.46 -14.07 4.95
C PRO A 46 -4.82 -13.18 6.02
N VAL A 47 -5.64 -12.31 6.62
CA VAL A 47 -5.34 -11.47 7.80
C VAL A 47 -4.19 -10.46 7.70
N VAL A 48 -3.35 -10.51 6.67
CA VAL A 48 -2.21 -9.60 6.51
C VAL A 48 -2.62 -8.14 6.36
N SER A 49 -3.79 -7.87 5.78
CA SER A 49 -4.36 -6.53 5.64
C SER A 49 -4.91 -5.96 6.96
N TYR A 50 -4.83 -6.68 8.08
CA TYR A 50 -5.20 -6.18 9.41
C TYR A 50 -3.99 -5.78 10.26
N ILE A 51 -2.76 -5.96 9.77
CA ILE A 51 -1.55 -5.61 10.50
C ILE A 51 -1.29 -4.11 10.31
N ASN A 52 -1.38 -3.33 11.38
CA ASN A 52 -1.33 -1.87 11.33
C ASN A 52 0.09 -1.29 11.42
N HIS A 53 0.18 0.01 11.12
CA HIS A 53 1.36 0.84 11.36
C HIS A 53 1.60 1.05 12.87
N ALA A 54 2.85 1.00 13.29
CA ALA A 54 3.26 1.48 14.60
C ALA A 54 3.50 3.00 14.58
N ASP A 55 2.75 3.76 15.36
CA ASP A 55 2.91 5.23 15.46
C ASP A 55 4.35 5.65 15.82
N ASP A 56 5.00 4.87 16.68
CA ASP A 56 6.43 4.94 16.97
C ASP A 56 7.14 3.73 16.34
N PRO A 57 8.18 3.90 15.49
CA PRO A 57 8.97 2.80 14.94
C PRO A 57 9.48 1.79 15.98
N SER A 58 9.75 2.25 17.21
CA SER A 58 10.22 1.42 18.31
C SER A 58 9.13 0.50 18.88
N ALA A 59 7.86 0.85 18.68
CA ALA A 59 6.72 0.01 19.06
C ALA A 59 6.44 -1.12 18.07
N ALA A 60 6.94 -1.02 16.82
CA ALA A 60 6.78 -2.09 15.83
C ALA A 60 7.46 -3.38 16.30
N ASN A 61 6.65 -4.40 16.56
CA ASN A 61 7.08 -5.71 17.09
C ASN A 61 7.24 -6.77 15.98
N ALA A 62 6.92 -6.45 14.73
CA ALA A 62 7.22 -7.26 13.56
C ALA A 62 7.82 -6.41 12.42
N PHE A 63 8.33 -7.08 11.39
CA PHE A 63 8.77 -6.46 10.14
C PHE A 63 8.48 -7.37 8.93
N VAL A 64 8.47 -6.78 7.73
CA VAL A 64 8.27 -7.51 6.48
C VAL A 64 9.62 -7.79 5.83
N ARG A 65 9.77 -8.99 5.27
CA ARG A 65 10.91 -9.35 4.41
C ARG A 65 10.46 -10.30 3.30
N TRP A 66 11.28 -10.44 2.27
CA TRP A 66 11.16 -11.56 1.35
C TRP A 66 11.40 -12.89 2.07
N SER A 67 10.61 -13.89 1.72
CA SER A 67 10.70 -15.23 2.31
C SER A 67 12.00 -15.90 1.89
N GLU A 68 12.64 -16.58 2.85
CA GLU A 68 13.82 -17.41 2.61
C GLU A 68 13.44 -18.89 2.37
N LYS A 69 12.14 -19.20 2.25
CA LYS A 69 11.65 -20.56 2.07
C LYS A 69 11.79 -20.99 0.61
N SER A 70 11.86 -22.30 0.38
CA SER A 70 12.07 -22.90 -0.95
C SER A 70 10.99 -22.61 -1.99
N LYS A 71 9.84 -22.08 -1.57
CA LYS A 71 8.77 -21.64 -2.49
C LYS A 71 8.97 -20.20 -2.96
N ASN A 72 9.83 -19.43 -2.32
CA ASN A 72 10.21 -18.11 -2.81
C ASN A 72 11.25 -18.27 -3.91
N ASP A 73 10.95 -17.71 -5.08
CA ASP A 73 11.82 -17.67 -6.24
C ASP A 73 12.44 -16.27 -6.35
N PRO A 74 13.71 -16.10 -5.90
CA PRO A 74 14.37 -14.81 -5.96
C PRO A 74 14.72 -14.38 -7.39
N THR A 75 14.64 -15.27 -8.40
CA THR A 75 14.86 -14.87 -9.80
C THR A 75 13.80 -13.90 -10.30
N LEU A 76 12.61 -13.92 -9.68
CA LEU A 76 11.51 -13.00 -9.98
C LEU A 76 11.78 -11.56 -9.50
N TRP A 77 12.80 -11.32 -8.67
CA TRP A 77 13.15 -9.96 -8.22
C TRP A 77 13.73 -9.09 -9.33
N ASP A 78 14.40 -9.73 -10.29
CA ASP A 78 15.08 -9.06 -11.40
C ASP A 78 14.31 -9.20 -12.73
N THR A 79 13.14 -9.84 -12.73
CA THR A 79 12.27 -9.98 -13.90
C THR A 79 11.60 -8.66 -14.24
N ALA A 80 11.60 -8.29 -15.53
CA ALA A 80 10.93 -7.08 -15.97
C ALA A 80 9.40 -7.22 -15.82
N LEU A 81 8.70 -6.11 -15.56
CA LEU A 81 7.25 -6.16 -15.26
C LEU A 81 6.41 -6.72 -16.42
N ASP A 82 6.82 -6.46 -17.66
CA ASP A 82 6.20 -6.97 -18.88
C ASP A 82 6.48 -8.46 -19.13
N GLU A 83 7.44 -9.05 -18.42
CA GLU A 83 7.76 -10.48 -18.44
C GLU A 83 7.00 -11.26 -17.34
N LEU A 84 6.32 -10.58 -16.42
CA LEU A 84 5.49 -11.18 -15.36
C LEU A 84 4.09 -11.62 -15.83
N ASP A 85 3.77 -11.45 -17.12
CA ASP A 85 2.44 -11.73 -17.71
C ASP A 85 2.08 -13.22 -17.83
N GLU A 86 3.08 -14.11 -17.79
CA GLU A 86 2.84 -15.56 -17.70
C GLU A 86 2.59 -15.95 -16.23
N PRO A 87 1.67 -16.89 -15.92
CA PRO A 87 1.46 -17.37 -14.56
C PRO A 87 2.69 -18.18 -14.12
N THR A 88 3.74 -17.47 -13.69
CA THR A 88 5.03 -17.99 -13.21
C THR A 88 4.91 -18.80 -11.92
N GLY A 89 3.69 -19.16 -11.52
CA GLY A 89 3.43 -19.84 -10.28
C GLY A 89 3.78 -18.96 -9.08
N TYR A 90 3.35 -19.44 -7.93
CA TYR A 90 3.64 -18.82 -6.65
C TYR A 90 5.16 -18.74 -6.43
N GLY A 91 5.76 -17.56 -6.59
CA GLY A 91 7.21 -17.38 -6.44
C GLY A 91 7.62 -16.16 -5.62
N LEU A 92 6.78 -15.12 -5.53
CA LEU A 92 7.06 -13.97 -4.66
C LEU A 92 6.32 -14.14 -3.33
N PHE A 93 7.07 -14.40 -2.27
CA PHE A 93 6.52 -14.53 -0.91
C PHE A 93 7.15 -13.49 0.01
N MET A 94 6.30 -12.76 0.72
CA MET A 94 6.70 -11.89 1.82
C MET A 94 6.25 -12.52 3.14
N GLU A 95 7.04 -12.32 4.17
CA GLU A 95 6.80 -12.84 5.52
C GLU A 95 6.81 -11.69 6.52
N PHE A 96 5.91 -11.78 7.50
CA PHE A 96 5.97 -11.00 8.72
C PHE A 96 6.80 -11.77 9.75
N VAL A 97 7.85 -11.14 10.25
CA VAL A 97 8.77 -11.75 11.21
C VAL A 97 8.73 -10.94 12.50
N ALA A 98 8.49 -11.62 13.61
CA ALA A 98 8.53 -11.00 14.92
C ALA A 98 9.96 -10.56 15.26
N LYS A 99 10.11 -9.34 15.80
CA LYS A 99 11.41 -8.81 16.27
C LYS A 99 11.78 -9.32 17.66
N ARG A 100 10.79 -9.82 18.40
CA ARG A 100 10.86 -10.33 19.77
C ARG A 100 9.66 -11.24 20.01
N ASP A 101 9.59 -11.86 21.19
CA ASP A 101 8.38 -12.54 21.63
C ASP A 101 7.21 -11.53 21.74
N ILE A 102 6.03 -11.97 21.28
CA ILE A 102 4.79 -11.20 21.27
C ILE A 102 3.80 -11.92 22.19
N ALA A 103 3.23 -11.19 23.15
CA ALA A 103 2.33 -11.78 24.14
C ALA A 103 0.93 -12.07 23.55
N GLU A 104 0.20 -12.99 24.18
CA GLU A 104 -1.20 -13.21 23.82
C GLU A 104 -2.02 -11.92 24.01
N GLY A 105 -2.79 -11.55 22.98
CA GLY A 105 -3.59 -10.33 22.96
C GLY A 105 -2.80 -9.06 22.64
N GLU A 106 -1.48 -9.14 22.47
CA GLU A 106 -0.68 -8.01 21.96
C GLU A 106 -0.94 -7.81 20.45
N GLU A 107 -1.18 -6.57 20.03
CA GLU A 107 -1.36 -6.24 18.62
C GLU A 107 -0.04 -6.40 17.85
N VAL A 108 -0.10 -7.00 16.67
CA VAL A 108 1.04 -7.08 15.76
C VAL A 108 1.13 -5.77 14.98
N LEU A 109 2.23 -5.05 15.16
CA LEU A 109 2.50 -3.76 14.53
C LEU A 109 3.80 -3.80 13.73
N ILE A 110 3.78 -3.16 12.57
CA ILE A 110 4.97 -2.98 11.72
C ILE A 110 5.22 -1.50 11.45
N ASP A 111 6.44 -1.17 11.04
CA ASP A 111 6.74 0.16 10.52
C ASP A 111 6.46 0.18 9.02
N TYR A 112 5.50 0.99 8.57
CA TYR A 112 5.18 1.19 7.14
C TYR A 112 6.18 2.11 6.45
N GLY A 113 7.08 2.75 7.20
CA GLY A 113 8.09 3.64 6.68
C GLY A 113 7.75 5.13 6.83
N PRO A 114 8.78 6.00 6.76
CA PRO A 114 8.64 7.43 6.98
C PRO A 114 7.80 8.13 5.91
N GLU A 115 7.80 7.65 4.66
CA GLU A 115 7.01 8.23 3.57
C GLU A 115 5.51 8.11 3.85
N TRP A 116 5.06 6.92 4.26
CA TRP A 116 3.67 6.70 4.65
C TRP A 116 3.30 7.57 5.86
N ARG A 117 4.15 7.60 6.89
CA ARG A 117 3.91 8.39 8.11
C ARG A 117 3.77 9.88 7.80
N ASN A 118 4.68 10.42 7.00
CA ASN A 118 4.65 11.84 6.62
C ASN A 118 3.38 12.16 5.82
N ALA A 119 3.03 11.32 4.84
CA ALA A 119 1.80 11.49 4.06
C ALA A 119 0.54 11.41 4.95
N TRP A 120 0.51 10.49 5.92
CA TRP A 120 -0.58 10.36 6.88
C TRP A 120 -0.70 11.60 7.77
N TYR A 121 0.40 12.10 8.32
CA TYR A 121 0.38 13.30 9.16
C TYR A 121 -0.04 14.55 8.39
N GLU A 122 0.45 14.70 7.15
CA GLU A 122 0.02 15.79 6.27
C GLU A 122 -1.47 15.69 5.94
N HIS A 123 -1.95 14.49 5.61
CA HIS A 123 -3.36 14.23 5.39
C HIS A 123 -4.18 14.58 6.64
N ALA A 124 -3.86 14.01 7.80
CA ALA A 124 -4.61 14.24 9.03
C ALA A 124 -4.65 15.73 9.44
N ALA A 125 -3.56 16.47 9.21
CA ALA A 125 -3.49 17.91 9.51
C ALA A 125 -4.32 18.78 8.57
N ASN A 126 -4.40 18.41 7.29
CA ASN A 126 -4.98 19.25 6.23
C ASN A 126 -6.30 18.74 5.66
N TRP A 127 -6.72 17.54 6.05
CA TRP A 127 -7.92 16.90 5.51
C TRP A 127 -9.15 17.74 5.82
N LYS A 128 -9.96 17.95 4.79
CA LYS A 128 -11.27 18.58 4.91
C LYS A 128 -12.31 17.60 4.39
N PRO A 129 -13.40 17.38 5.15
CA PRO A 129 -14.50 16.57 4.68
C PRO A 129 -15.03 17.08 3.33
N PRO A 130 -15.34 16.19 2.37
CA PRO A 130 -16.06 16.57 1.17
C PRO A 130 -17.41 17.23 1.53
N PRO A 131 -17.89 18.20 0.73
CA PRO A 131 -19.24 18.74 0.93
C PRO A 131 -20.29 17.62 0.98
N GLY A 132 -21.14 17.63 2.00
CA GLY A 132 -22.19 16.62 2.20
C GLY A 132 -21.72 15.35 2.93
N SER A 133 -20.46 15.24 3.36
CA SER A 133 -19.99 14.05 4.10
C SER A 133 -20.66 13.86 5.46
N GLU A 134 -21.31 14.89 6.00
CA GLU A 134 -22.12 14.81 7.23
C GLU A 134 -23.34 13.88 7.07
N GLU A 135 -23.74 13.60 5.83
CA GLU A 135 -24.83 12.67 5.49
C GLU A 135 -24.33 11.23 5.34
N TYR A 136 -23.01 11.00 5.42
CA TYR A 136 -22.46 9.67 5.33
C TYR A 136 -22.88 8.86 6.56
N VAL A 137 -23.73 7.87 6.32
CA VAL A 137 -24.02 6.84 7.31
C VAL A 137 -22.97 5.74 7.22
N PRO A 138 -22.38 5.31 8.35
CA PRO A 138 -21.57 4.09 8.36
C PRO A 138 -22.37 2.92 7.78
N ALA A 139 -21.69 2.06 7.03
CA ALA A 139 -22.27 0.82 6.52
C ALA A 139 -22.61 -0.16 7.67
#